data_AF-X2KU61-F1
#
_entry.id   AF-X2KU61-F1
#
_cell.length_a   1.000
_cell.length_b   1.000
_cell.length_c   1.000
_cell.angle_alpha   90.00
_cell.angle_beta   90.00
_cell.angle_gamma   90.00
#
_symmetry.space_group_name_H-M   'P 1'
#
loop_
_entity.id
_entity.type
_entity.pdbx_description
1 polymer ?
#
loop_
_entity_poly.entity_id
_entity_poly.type
_entity_poly.pdbx_seq_one_letter_code
_entity_poly.pdbx_strand_id
1 'polypeptide(L)'
;TEQAELLAQTFGCVRFVYNSILRWRTDAYYERKEKIGYLQANARLTALKKEPEFAWLNDVSCVPLQQSLRHQQTAFANFFAGRAAYPAFKSKRHKQAAEFTASAFKYRDGKLYMAKNKIPLDVRW
;
A
#
# COMPACT_ATOMS: atom_id res chain seq x y z
N THR A 1 -1.20 -22.35 -1.07
CA THR A 1 -2.64 -22.24 -0.76
C THR A 1 -3.13 -20.93 -1.33
N GLU A 2 -4.37 -20.88 -1.82
CA GLU A 2 -4.99 -19.67 -2.39
C GLU A 2 -4.84 -18.44 -1.46
N GLN A 3 -4.95 -18.66 -0.14
CA GLN A 3 -4.73 -17.62 0.88
C GLN A 3 -3.31 -17.03 0.86
N ALA A 4 -2.28 -17.89 0.82
CA ALA A 4 -0.89 -17.45 0.85
C ALA A 4 -0.53 -16.68 -0.42
N GLU A 5 -1.08 -17.09 -1.56
CA GLU A 5 -0.91 -16.40 -2.85
C GLU A 5 -1.55 -15.02 -2.84
N LEU A 6 -2.80 -14.89 -2.36
CA LEU A 6 -3.47 -13.59 -2.26
C LEU A 6 -2.73 -12.62 -1.32
N LEU A 7 -2.23 -13.12 -0.17
CA LEU A 7 -1.43 -12.31 0.74
C LEU A 7 -0.10 -11.89 0.10
N ALA A 8 0.60 -12.83 -0.54
CA ALA A 8 1.85 -12.53 -1.24
C ALA A 8 1.64 -11.50 -2.37
N GLN A 9 0.56 -11.62 -3.13
CA GLN A 9 0.17 -10.66 -4.16
C GLN A 9 -0.14 -9.31 -3.53
N THR A 10 -0.93 -9.26 -2.47
CA THR A 10 -1.27 -8.02 -1.74
C THR A 10 0.00 -7.31 -1.26
N PHE A 11 0.93 -8.03 -0.64
CA PHE A 11 2.21 -7.46 -0.20
C PHE A 11 3.05 -6.97 -1.37
N GLY A 12 3.03 -7.69 -2.50
CA GLY A 12 3.64 -7.26 -3.75
C GLY A 12 3.09 -5.93 -4.25
N CYS A 13 1.77 -5.81 -4.34
CA CYS A 13 1.08 -4.59 -4.78
C CYS A 13 1.34 -3.41 -3.83
N VAL A 14 1.24 -3.63 -2.51
CA VAL A 14 1.54 -2.59 -1.50
C VAL A 14 2.97 -2.11 -1.62
N ARG A 15 3.94 -3.02 -1.76
CA ARG A 15 5.36 -2.68 -1.90
C ARG A 15 5.61 -1.89 -3.18
N PHE A 16 5.04 -2.33 -4.31
CA PHE A 16 5.16 -1.63 -5.59
C PHE A 16 4.60 -0.21 -5.50
N VAL A 17 3.35 -0.06 -5.08
CA VAL A 17 2.69 1.26 -4.98
C VAL A 17 3.47 2.18 -4.06
N TYR A 18 3.87 1.70 -2.89
CA TYR A 18 4.65 2.51 -1.95
C TYR A 18 5.97 2.99 -2.58
N ASN A 19 6.74 2.10 -3.22
CA ASN A 19 8.03 2.42 -3.81
C ASN A 19 7.88 3.35 -5.02
N SER A 20 6.91 3.11 -5.90
CA SER A 20 6.65 3.95 -7.07
C SER A 20 6.27 5.38 -6.67
N ILE A 21 5.40 5.54 -5.66
CA ILE A 21 5.04 6.88 -5.16
C ILE A 21 6.18 7.50 -4.35
N LEU A 22 6.97 6.72 -3.62
CA LEU A 22 8.16 7.23 -2.92
C LEU A 22 9.14 7.84 -3.92
N ARG A 23 9.41 7.13 -5.01
CA ARG A 23 10.27 7.62 -6.09
C ARG A 23 9.72 8.92 -6.67
N TRP A 24 8.44 8.94 -7.05
CA TRP A 24 7.81 10.13 -7.62
C TRP A 24 7.85 11.35 -6.68
N ARG A 25 7.56 11.15 -5.39
CA ARG A 25 7.69 12.20 -4.35
C ARG A 25 9.10 12.73 -4.24
N THR A 26 10.08 11.83 -4.27
CA THR A 26 11.51 12.15 -4.19
C THR A 26 11.90 13.01 -5.39
N ASP A 27 11.63 12.55 -6.60
CA ASP A 27 11.99 13.24 -7.84
C ASP A 27 11.31 14.61 -7.93
N ALA A 28 10.01 14.70 -7.64
CA ALA A 28 9.26 15.97 -7.64
C ALA A 28 9.84 17.01 -6.66
N TYR A 29 10.29 16.56 -5.49
CA TYR A 29 10.89 17.46 -4.51
C TYR A 29 12.31 17.89 -4.91
N TYR A 30 13.14 16.97 -5.41
CA TYR A 30 14.51 17.33 -5.79
C TYR A 30 14.56 18.22 -7.04
N GLU A 31 13.71 17.95 -8.03
CA GLU A 31 13.69 18.67 -9.31
C GLU A 31 12.91 20.00 -9.22
N ARG A 32 11.76 20.00 -8.54
CA ARG A 32 10.80 21.12 -8.59
C ARG A 32 10.46 21.70 -7.22
N LYS A 33 11.03 21.17 -6.13
CA LYS A 33 10.65 21.50 -4.73
C LYS A 33 9.15 21.30 -4.45
N GLU A 34 8.52 20.42 -5.22
CA GLU A 34 7.09 20.15 -5.11
C GLU A 34 6.83 19.07 -4.05
N LYS A 35 5.86 19.32 -3.16
CA LYS A 35 5.40 18.34 -2.16
C LYS A 35 4.14 17.65 -2.64
N ILE A 36 4.26 16.40 -3.08
CA ILE A 36 3.12 15.60 -3.51
C ILE A 36 2.31 15.12 -2.30
N GLY A 37 1.09 15.65 -2.15
CA GLY A 37 0.17 15.28 -1.09
C GLY A 37 -0.51 13.92 -1.30
N TYR A 38 -1.36 13.52 -0.34
CA TYR A 38 -2.12 12.28 -0.43
C TYR A 38 -3.10 12.25 -1.61
N LEU A 39 -3.80 13.36 -1.89
CA LEU A 39 -4.78 13.43 -2.98
C LEU A 39 -4.12 13.19 -4.34
N GLN A 40 -2.98 13.83 -4.60
CA GLN A 40 -2.18 13.62 -5.81
C GLN A 40 -1.66 12.18 -5.89
N ALA A 41 -1.14 11.63 -4.79
CA ALA A 41 -0.70 10.23 -4.73
C ALA A 41 -1.83 9.23 -5.02
N ASN A 42 -3.03 9.48 -4.49
CA ASN A 42 -4.20 8.63 -4.72
C ASN A 42 -4.73 8.75 -6.16
N ALA A 43 -4.65 9.93 -6.77
CA ALA A 43 -4.93 10.11 -8.19
C ALA A 43 -3.92 9.35 -9.06
N ARG A 44 -2.62 9.41 -8.73
CA ARG A 44 -1.58 8.63 -9.43
C ARG A 44 -1.78 7.13 -9.29
N LEU A 45 -2.15 6.63 -8.10
CA LEU A 45 -2.55 5.24 -7.92
C LEU A 45 -3.72 4.85 -8.83
N THR A 46 -4.73 5.72 -8.95
CA THR A 46 -5.88 5.49 -9.84
C THR A 46 -5.44 5.43 -11.31
N ALA A 47 -4.48 6.27 -11.72
CA ALA A 47 -3.90 6.23 -13.07
C ALA A 47 -3.12 4.93 -13.31
N LEU A 48 -2.20 4.57 -12.40
CA LEU A 48 -1.43 3.32 -12.48
C LEU A 48 -2.34 2.11 -12.65
N LYS A 49 -3.42 2.01 -11.87
CA LYS A 49 -4.37 0.90 -11.97
C LYS A 49 -5.10 0.78 -13.32
N LYS A 50 -5.10 1.84 -14.15
CA LYS A 50 -5.68 1.84 -15.49
C LYS A 50 -4.64 1.51 -16.58
N GLU A 51 -3.36 1.60 -16.27
CA GLU A 51 -2.28 1.29 -17.20
C GLU A 51 -2.22 -0.25 -17.40
N PRO A 52 -2.23 -0.76 -18.65
CA PRO A 52 -2.28 -2.20 -18.91
C PRO A 52 -1.16 -3.00 -18.25
N GLU A 53 0.04 -2.43 -18.18
CA GLU A 53 1.21 -3.03 -17.50
C GLU A 53 1.05 -3.20 -15.98
N PHE A 54 0.13 -2.44 -15.37
CA PHE A 54 -0.14 -2.47 -13.93
C PHE A 54 -1.56 -2.92 -13.60
N ALA A 55 -2.26 -3.53 -14.55
CA ALA A 55 -3.64 -4.01 -14.36
C ALA A 55 -3.78 -4.98 -13.17
N TRP A 56 -2.72 -5.73 -12.85
CA TRP A 56 -2.63 -6.65 -11.70
C TRP A 56 -2.79 -5.97 -10.33
N LEU A 57 -2.68 -4.64 -10.25
CA LEU A 57 -3.03 -3.87 -9.04
C LEU A 57 -4.55 -3.93 -8.72
N ASN A 58 -5.39 -4.37 -9.66
CA ASN A 58 -6.84 -4.53 -9.47
C ASN A 58 -7.23 -5.89 -8.88
N ASP A 59 -6.31 -6.85 -8.85
CA ASP A 59 -6.58 -8.20 -8.37
C ASP A 59 -6.71 -8.25 -6.84
N VAL A 60 -6.16 -7.24 -6.16
CA VAL A 60 -6.21 -7.08 -4.71
C VAL A 60 -7.13 -5.93 -4.31
N SER A 61 -7.53 -5.91 -3.04
CA SER A 61 -8.28 -4.77 -2.49
C SER A 61 -7.48 -3.46 -2.66
N CYS A 62 -8.16 -2.38 -3.05
CA CYS A 62 -7.52 -1.06 -3.16
C CYS A 62 -7.17 -0.46 -1.80
N VAL A 63 -7.83 -0.90 -0.73
CA VAL A 63 -7.67 -0.37 0.62
C VAL A 63 -6.24 -0.46 1.14
N PRO A 64 -5.55 -1.63 1.13
CA PRO A 64 -4.15 -1.70 1.55
C PRO A 64 -3.21 -0.84 0.69
N LEU A 65 -3.52 -0.64 -0.60
CA LEU A 65 -2.74 0.26 -1.46
C LEU A 65 -2.90 1.71 -1.00
N GLN A 66 -4.12 2.15 -0.70
CA GLN A 66 -4.41 3.50 -0.20
C GLN A 66 -3.81 3.73 1.20
N GLN A 67 -3.88 2.74 2.09
CA GLN A 67 -3.26 2.82 3.42
C GLN A 67 -1.74 2.99 3.31
N SER A 68 -1.09 2.31 2.36
CA SER A 68 0.34 2.51 2.12
C SER A 68 0.71 3.96 1.80
N LEU A 69 -0.16 4.69 1.08
CA LEU A 69 0.03 6.11 0.77
C LEU A 69 -0.19 6.99 2.00
N ARG A 70 -1.15 6.64 2.87
CA ARG A 70 -1.36 7.34 4.15
C ARG A 70 -0.17 7.20 5.08
N HIS A 71 0.38 5.99 5.21
CA HIS A 71 1.59 5.76 5.99
C HIS A 71 2.77 6.57 5.45
N GLN A 72 2.90 6.62 4.12
CA GLN A 72 3.92 7.44 3.49
C GLN A 72 3.70 8.94 3.74
N GLN A 73 2.45 9.43 3.70
CA GLN A 73 2.11 10.82 4.05
C GLN A 73 2.55 11.16 5.49
N THR A 74 2.22 10.30 6.46
CA THR A 74 2.65 10.48 7.85
C THR A 74 4.18 10.46 7.99
N ALA A 75 4.85 9.53 7.29
CA ALA A 75 6.31 9.44 7.32
C ALA A 75 6.98 10.72 6.79
N PHE A 76 6.49 11.28 5.68
CA PHE A 76 6.98 12.56 5.17
C PHE A 76 6.67 13.73 6.12
N ALA A 77 5.47 13.77 6.71
CA ALA A 77 5.11 14.81 7.68
C ALA A 77 6.04 14.78 8.91
N ASN A 78 6.41 13.59 9.39
CA ASN A 78 7.38 13.44 10.48
C ASN A 78 8.80 13.82 10.06
N PHE A 79 9.23 13.44 8.85
CA PHE A 79 10.53 13.81 8.28
C PHE A 79 10.69 15.33 8.18
N PHE A 80 9.73 16.02 7.56
CA PHE A 80 9.79 17.49 7.41
C PHE A 80 9.67 18.23 8.75
N ALA A 81 9.08 17.61 9.77
CA ALA A 81 9.04 18.15 11.13
C ALA A 81 10.30 17.81 11.95
N GLY A 82 11.31 17.17 11.37
CA GLY A 82 12.54 16.78 12.07
C GLY A 82 12.36 15.65 13.10
N ARG A 83 11.23 14.93 13.06
CA ARG A 83 10.88 13.88 14.05
C ARG A 83 11.23 12.46 13.59
N ALA A 84 11.58 12.28 12.32
CA ALA A 84 11.93 10.98 11.75
C ALA A 84 12.92 11.14 10.60
N ALA A 85 13.60 10.06 10.24
CA ALA A 85 14.44 10.00 9.05
C ALA A 85 13.59 9.97 7.76
N TYR A 86 14.24 10.17 6.61
CA TYR A 86 13.60 10.10 5.31
C TYR A 86 12.96 8.71 5.08
N PRO A 87 11.77 8.62 4.47
CA PRO A 87 11.13 7.33 4.20
C PRO A 87 11.99 6.46 3.27
N ALA A 88 12.23 5.20 3.65
CA ALA A 88 13.03 4.26 2.87
C ALA A 88 12.19 3.38 1.95
N PHE A 89 12.78 2.94 0.84
CA PHE A 89 12.16 1.96 -0.06
C PHE A 89 11.91 0.63 0.66
N LYS A 90 10.76 0.01 0.39
CA LYS A 90 10.39 -1.31 0.90
C LYS A 90 11.08 -2.42 0.12
N SER A 91 11.64 -3.40 0.82
CA SER A 91 12.21 -4.63 0.24
C SER A 91 11.29 -5.84 0.46
N LYS A 92 11.34 -6.81 -0.45
CA LYS A 92 10.66 -8.11 -0.32
C LYS A 92 11.25 -8.97 0.81
N ARG A 93 12.53 -8.75 1.16
CA ARG A 93 13.26 -9.55 2.17
C ARG A 93 12.94 -9.16 3.62
N HIS A 94 12.32 -8.00 3.84
CA HIS A 94 11.90 -7.57 5.18
C HIS A 94 10.49 -8.05 5.52
N LYS A 95 10.04 -7.79 6.75
CA LYS A 95 8.66 -8.05 7.18
C LYS A 95 7.68 -7.42 6.18
N GLN A 96 6.80 -8.23 5.63
CA GLN A 96 5.71 -7.78 4.77
C GLN A 96 4.48 -7.51 5.62
N ALA A 97 3.80 -6.39 5.36
CA ALA A 97 2.60 -5.99 6.08
C ALA A 97 1.66 -5.23 5.14
N ALA A 98 0.36 -5.39 5.36
CA ALA A 98 -0.70 -4.66 4.68
C ALA A 98 -1.76 -4.29 5.72
N GLU A 99 -2.20 -3.04 5.70
CA GLU A 99 -3.23 -2.55 6.60
C GLU A 99 -4.58 -2.51 5.88
N PHE A 100 -5.61 -3.01 6.55
CA PHE A 100 -6.98 -3.03 6.05
C PHE A 100 -7.86 -2.21 6.99
N THR A 101 -8.79 -1.43 6.42
CA THR A 101 -9.85 -0.78 7.18
C THR A 101 -11.06 -1.70 7.31
N ALA A 102 -11.98 -1.40 8.23
CA ALA A 102 -13.18 -2.21 8.48
C ALA A 102 -14.03 -2.50 7.23
N SER A 103 -13.97 -1.64 6.21
CA SER A 103 -14.64 -1.85 4.92
C SER A 103 -14.02 -2.96 4.05
N ALA A 104 -12.80 -3.40 4.35
CA ALA A 104 -12.02 -4.33 3.52
C ALA A 104 -11.79 -5.70 4.16
N PHE A 105 -12.40 -5.96 5.32
CA PHE A 105 -12.42 -7.29 5.92
C PHE A 105 -13.73 -7.52 6.68
N LYS A 106 -14.07 -8.78 6.96
CA LYS A 106 -15.19 -9.17 7.81
C LYS A 106 -14.68 -10.12 8.87
N TYR A 107 -15.05 -9.90 10.12
CA TYR A 107 -14.76 -10.84 11.21
C TYR A 107 -16.10 -11.30 11.81
N ARG A 108 -16.38 -12.61 11.70
CA ARG A 108 -17.62 -13.23 12.21
C ARG A 108 -17.31 -14.63 12.69
N ASP A 109 -17.84 -15.01 13.85
CA ASP A 109 -17.72 -16.37 14.42
C ASP A 109 -16.26 -16.89 14.46
N GLY A 110 -15.32 -16.02 14.86
CA GLY A 110 -13.89 -16.34 14.91
C GLY A 110 -13.19 -16.41 13.54
N LYS A 111 -13.90 -16.18 12.44
CA LYS A 111 -13.37 -16.28 11.06
C LYS A 111 -13.13 -14.88 10.48
N LEU A 112 -11.90 -14.66 10.02
CA LEU A 112 -11.49 -13.41 9.37
C LEU A 112 -11.50 -13.56 7.84
N TYR A 113 -12.32 -12.80 7.14
CA TYR A 113 -12.39 -12.75 5.69
C TYR A 113 -11.77 -11.45 5.18
N MET A 114 -10.85 -11.55 4.23
CA MET A 114 -10.35 -10.38 3.50
C MET A 114 -11.21 -10.10 2.27
N ALA A 115 -11.32 -8.83 1.89
CA ALA A 115 -11.85 -8.47 0.57
C ALA A 115 -11.08 -9.22 -0.53
N LYS A 116 -11.80 -9.68 -1.57
CA LYS A 116 -11.30 -10.54 -2.65
C LYS A 116 -10.89 -11.96 -2.23
N ASN A 117 -11.12 -12.36 -0.98
CA ASN A 117 -10.98 -13.74 -0.53
C ASN A 117 -12.35 -14.34 -0.21
N LYS A 118 -12.62 -15.56 -0.70
CA LYS A 118 -13.87 -16.31 -0.40
C LYS A 118 -13.74 -17.17 0.86
N ILE A 119 -12.51 -17.54 1.22
CA ILE A 119 -12.20 -18.44 2.33
C ILE A 119 -11.67 -17.60 3.49
N PRO A 120 -12.01 -17.92 4.76
CA PRO A 120 -11.43 -17.21 5.88
C PRO A 120 -9.92 -17.44 5.96
N LEU A 121 -9.20 -16.45 6.48
CA LEU A 121 -7.79 -16.56 6.78
C LEU A 121 -7.58 -17.50 7.97
N ASP A 122 -6.63 -18.44 7.82
CA ASP A 122 -6.04 -19.15 8.95
C ASP A 122 -5.10 -18.19 9.71
N VAL A 123 -5.63 -17.53 10.75
CA VAL A 123 -4.90 -16.54 11.56
C VAL A 123 -4.39 -17.20 12.84
N ARG A 124 -3.09 -17.03 13.12
CA ARG A 124 -2.48 -17.36 14.41
C ARG A 124 -2.29 -16.06 15.19
N TRP A 125 -2.91 -15.99 16.36
CA TRP A 125 -2.86 -14.84 17.28
C TRP A 125 -1.63 -14.91 18.18
#